data_AF-A0A9D2KHW8-F1
#
_entry.id   AF-A0A9D2KHW8-F1
#
_cell.length_a   1.000
_cell.length_b   1.000
_cell.length_c   1.000
_cell.angle_alpha   90.00
_cell.angle_beta   90.00
_cell.angle_gamma   90.00
#
_symmetry.space_group_name_H-M   'P 1'
#
loop_
_entity.id
_entity.type
_entity.pdbx_description
1 polymer ?
#
loop_
_entity_poly.entity_id
_entity_poly.type
_entity_poly.pdbx_seq_one_letter_code
_entity_poly.pdbx_strand_id
1 'polypeptide(L)'
;MSALSPVRPRRGVGIVAFFASVSALILGAAGIWASGFALGRLVRFTDYPDLVHETEAQLWDTLSRAVVAVVILVAAWIVHALIALWGLVQGIVATAVNRGRAWGIAAIVIASIGWMILLAFMPEALLAGLIGNVPFVG
;
A
#
# COMPACT_ATOMS: atom_id res chain seq x y z
N MET A 1 6.99 -52.84 19.64
CA MET A 1 6.10 -51.66 19.60
C MET A 1 6.91 -50.46 19.10
N SER A 2 6.80 -50.12 17.82
CA SER A 2 7.49 -48.96 17.24
C SER A 2 6.76 -47.69 17.62
N ALA A 3 7.39 -46.82 18.42
CA ALA A 3 6.85 -45.51 18.74
C ALA A 3 6.73 -44.67 17.45
N LEU A 4 5.51 -44.28 17.08
CA LEU A 4 5.28 -43.30 16.03
C LEU A 4 5.90 -41.98 16.48
N SER A 5 6.97 -41.56 15.82
CA SER A 5 7.59 -40.26 16.07
C SER A 5 6.53 -39.17 15.82
N PRO A 6 6.31 -38.23 16.75
CA PRO A 6 5.29 -37.20 16.58
C PRO A 6 5.64 -36.34 15.37
N VAL A 7 4.80 -36.37 14.34
CA VAL A 7 4.93 -35.51 13.17
C VAL A 7 4.78 -34.05 13.63
N ARG A 8 5.90 -33.33 13.66
CA ARG A 8 5.91 -31.93 14.09
C ARG A 8 4.98 -31.11 13.18
N PRO A 9 3.99 -30.39 13.73
CA PRO A 9 3.08 -29.59 12.90
C PRO A 9 3.89 -28.58 12.07
N ARG A 10 3.73 -28.64 10.74
CA ARG A 10 4.46 -27.77 9.80
C ARG A 10 4.04 -26.32 10.02
N ARG A 11 5.02 -25.44 10.23
CA ARG A 11 4.83 -23.99 10.52
C ARG A 11 4.51 -23.14 9.28
N GLY A 12 4.31 -23.76 8.12
CA GLY A 12 4.24 -23.06 6.83
C GLY A 12 3.11 -22.02 6.76
N VAL A 13 1.93 -22.34 7.30
CA VAL A 13 0.74 -21.46 7.19
C VAL A 13 0.97 -20.12 7.90
N GLY A 14 1.47 -20.14 9.14
CA GLY A 14 1.75 -18.90 9.88
C GLY A 14 2.79 -18.01 9.22
N ILE A 15 3.84 -18.61 8.64
CA ILE A 15 4.90 -17.86 7.94
C ILE A 15 4.34 -17.20 6.67
N VAL A 16 3.55 -17.94 5.89
CA VAL A 16 2.89 -17.40 4.69
C VAL A 16 1.95 -16.25 5.05
N ALA A 17 1.16 -16.40 6.11
CA ALA A 17 0.29 -15.34 6.61
C ALA A 17 1.07 -14.06 6.95
N PHE A 18 2.20 -14.22 7.65
CA PHE A 18 3.06 -13.10 8.03
C PHE A 18 3.60 -12.35 6.82
N PHE A 19 4.19 -13.07 5.85
CA PHE A 19 4.72 -12.43 4.65
C PHE A 19 3.62 -11.78 3.80
N ALA A 20 2.42 -12.34 3.78
CA ALA A 20 1.28 -11.73 3.11
C ALA A 20 0.89 -10.40 3.74
N SER A 21 0.75 -10.34 5.07
CA SER A 21 0.42 -9.10 5.79
C SER A 21 1.51 -8.03 5.61
N VAL A 22 2.79 -8.42 5.68
CA VAL A 22 3.92 -7.51 5.43
C VAL A 22 3.90 -7.00 3.98
N SER A 23 3.67 -7.88 3.01
CA SER A 23 3.61 -7.50 1.59
C SER A 23 2.43 -6.57 1.31
N ALA A 24 1.28 -6.79 1.96
CA ALA A 24 0.13 -5.89 1.85
C ALA A 24 0.50 -4.47 2.30
N LEU A 25 1.22 -4.34 3.42
CA LEU A 25 1.65 -3.04 3.93
C LEU A 25 2.63 -2.36 2.97
N ILE A 26 3.62 -3.10 2.47
CA ILE A 26 4.63 -2.58 1.53
C ILE A 26 3.97 -2.15 0.22
N LEU A 27 3.08 -2.96 -0.35
CA LEU A 27 2.38 -2.65 -1.60
C LEU A 27 1.43 -1.46 -1.44
N GLY A 28 0.74 -1.37 -0.30
CA GLY A 28 -0.09 -0.21 0.03
C GLY A 28 0.74 1.08 0.10
N ALA A 29 1.85 1.06 0.84
CA ALA A 29 2.76 2.20 0.96
C ALA A 29 3.36 2.61 -0.40
N ALA A 30 3.81 1.64 -1.19
CA ALA A 30 4.36 1.87 -2.52
C ALA A 30 3.34 2.48 -3.48
N GLY A 31 2.09 2.00 -3.45
CA GLY A 31 1.02 2.53 -4.29
C GLY A 31 0.56 3.93 -3.87
N ILE A 32 0.49 4.21 -2.56
CA ILE A 32 0.25 5.56 -2.04
C ILE A 32 1.35 6.53 -2.50
N TRP A 33 2.62 6.12 -2.37
CA TRP A 33 3.75 6.92 -2.84
C TRP A 33 3.70 7.16 -4.36
N ALA A 34 3.38 6.13 -5.16
CA ALA A 34 3.25 6.24 -6.61
C ALA A 34 2.11 7.21 -7.01
N SER A 35 1.01 7.21 -6.28
CA SER A 35 -0.07 8.19 -6.45
C SER A 35 0.41 9.61 -6.15
N GLY A 36 1.11 9.81 -5.03
CA GLY A 36 1.69 11.11 -4.68
C GLY A 36 2.65 11.62 -5.75
N PHE A 37 3.52 10.74 -6.27
CA PHE A 37 4.43 11.07 -7.36
C PHE A 37 3.68 11.48 -8.64
N ALA A 38 2.58 10.80 -8.98
CA ALA A 38 1.73 11.16 -10.11
C ALA A 38 1.07 12.54 -9.90
N LEU A 39 0.63 12.87 -8.68
CA LEU A 39 0.09 14.20 -8.35
C LEU A 39 1.14 15.31 -8.48
N GLY A 40 2.38 15.08 -8.03
CA GLY A 40 3.47 16.07 -8.13
C GLY A 40 3.81 16.54 -9.53
N ARG A 41 3.55 15.71 -10.53
CA ARG A 41 3.76 16.08 -11.94
C ARG A 41 2.73 17.09 -12.46
N LEU A 42 1.63 17.34 -11.73
CA LEU A 42 0.61 18.32 -12.10
C LEU A 42 1.08 19.76 -11.82
N VAL A 43 1.73 20.01 -10.68
CA VAL A 43 2.09 21.36 -10.22
C VAL A 43 3.10 22.06 -11.14
N ARG A 44 3.97 21.30 -11.80
CA ARG A 44 4.99 21.85 -12.72
C ARG A 44 4.42 22.53 -13.99
N PHE A 45 3.16 22.27 -14.34
CA PHE A 45 2.53 22.87 -15.53
C PHE A 45 1.84 24.20 -15.24
N THR A 46 1.49 24.48 -13.98
CA THR A 46 0.86 25.74 -13.56
C THR A 46 1.82 26.92 -13.49
N ASP A 47 3.14 26.68 -13.50
CA ASP A 47 4.18 27.73 -13.39
C ASP A 47 4.52 28.42 -14.72
N TYR A 48 3.89 28.05 -15.85
CA TYR A 48 4.10 28.68 -17.16
C TYR A 48 2.86 29.49 -17.62
N PRO A 49 2.68 30.73 -17.12
CA PRO A 49 1.54 31.59 -17.45
C PRO A 49 1.53 32.13 -18.89
N ASP A 50 2.61 31.97 -19.66
CA ASP A 50 2.70 32.50 -21.03
C ASP A 50 2.04 31.61 -22.11
N LEU A 51 1.52 30.44 -21.75
CA LEU A 51 0.86 29.47 -22.67
C LEU A 51 -0.68 29.51 -22.64
N VAL A 52 -1.29 30.51 -22.01
CA VAL A 52 -2.74 30.63 -21.67
C VAL A 52 -3.68 30.83 -22.89
N HIS A 53 -3.24 30.47 -24.10
CA HIS A 53 -4.09 30.54 -25.30
C HIS A 53 -4.88 29.24 -25.57
N GLU A 54 -4.60 28.12 -24.88
CA GLU A 54 -5.33 26.84 -25.00
C GLU A 54 -5.79 26.27 -23.63
N THR A 55 -6.55 27.08 -22.89
CA THR A 55 -6.99 26.80 -21.52
C THR A 55 -7.79 25.49 -21.39
N GLU A 56 -8.58 25.13 -22.40
CA GLU A 56 -9.41 23.91 -22.37
C GLU A 56 -8.58 22.63 -22.53
N ALA A 57 -7.66 22.59 -23.51
CA ALA A 57 -6.80 21.43 -23.72
C ALA A 57 -5.88 21.18 -22.51
N GLN A 58 -5.35 22.25 -21.92
CA GLN A 58 -4.53 22.17 -20.71
C GLN A 58 -5.32 21.71 -19.47
N LEU A 59 -6.58 22.12 -19.34
CA LEU A 59 -7.48 21.64 -18.28
C LEU A 59 -7.73 20.14 -18.40
N TRP A 60 -8.06 19.66 -19.60
CA TRP A 60 -8.29 18.23 -19.85
C TRP A 60 -7.05 17.38 -19.60
N ASP A 61 -5.85 17.83 -20.00
CA ASP A 61 -4.59 17.12 -19.70
C ASP A 61 -4.36 17.04 -18.18
N THR A 62 -4.53 18.15 -17.47
CA THR A 62 -4.38 18.20 -16.00
C THR A 62 -5.37 17.27 -15.30
N LEU A 63 -6.64 17.31 -15.72
CA LEU A 63 -7.70 16.46 -15.15
C LEU A 63 -7.40 14.97 -15.41
N SER A 64 -6.98 14.61 -16.62
CA SER A 64 -6.66 13.23 -16.98
C SER A 64 -5.56 12.64 -16.09
N ARG A 65 -4.52 13.43 -15.79
CA ARG A 65 -3.40 13.03 -14.94
C ARG A 65 -3.79 12.95 -13.46
N ALA A 66 -4.64 13.87 -12.99
CA ALA A 66 -5.21 13.80 -11.65
C ALA A 66 -6.05 12.53 -11.47
N VAL A 67 -6.86 12.17 -12.48
CA VAL A 67 -7.61 10.90 -12.50
C VAL A 67 -6.68 9.71 -12.42
N VAL A 68 -5.57 9.68 -13.17
CA VAL A 68 -4.58 8.60 -13.08
C VAL A 68 -4.02 8.46 -11.66
N ALA A 69 -3.67 9.57 -11.01
CA ALA A 69 -3.16 9.53 -9.65
C ALA A 69 -4.19 8.97 -8.64
N VAL A 70 -5.47 9.35 -8.78
CA VAL A 70 -6.56 8.82 -7.96
C VAL A 70 -6.78 7.33 -8.24
N VAL A 71 -6.76 6.90 -9.50
CA VAL A 71 -6.90 5.49 -9.87
C VAL A 71 -5.78 4.65 -9.27
N ILE A 72 -4.53 5.13 -9.30
CA ILE A 72 -3.39 4.46 -8.64
C ILE A 72 -3.64 4.33 -7.13
N LEU A 73 -4.11 5.40 -6.47
CA LEU A 73 -4.39 5.39 -5.03
C LEU A 73 -5.47 4.38 -4.67
N VAL A 74 -6.59 4.39 -5.40
CA VAL A 74 -7.70 3.47 -5.17
C VAL A 74 -7.26 2.02 -5.42
N ALA A 75 -6.52 1.76 -6.50
CA ALA A 75 -5.98 0.44 -6.79
C ALA A 75 -5.04 -0.03 -5.68
N ALA A 76 -4.18 0.84 -5.15
CA ALA A 76 -3.28 0.53 -4.04
C ALA A 76 -4.05 0.12 -2.78
N TRP A 77 -5.12 0.84 -2.44
CA TRP A 77 -5.99 0.51 -1.31
C TRP A 77 -6.71 -0.82 -1.49
N ILE A 78 -7.23 -1.10 -2.69
CA ILE A 78 -7.90 -2.36 -2.99
C ILE A 78 -6.91 -3.54 -2.87
N VAL A 79 -5.73 -3.42 -3.49
CA VAL A 79 -4.69 -4.46 -3.43
C VAL A 79 -4.23 -4.69 -1.99
N HIS A 80 -3.97 -3.61 -1.24
CA HIS A 80 -3.65 -3.68 0.19
C HIS A 80 -4.76 -4.43 0.96
N ALA A 81 -6.02 -4.01 0.82
CA ALA A 81 -7.14 -4.57 1.56
C ALA A 81 -7.32 -6.06 1.29
N LEU A 82 -7.22 -6.49 0.02
CA LEU A 82 -7.37 -7.89 -0.37
C LEU A 82 -6.25 -8.76 0.22
N ILE A 83 -5.01 -8.32 0.13
CA ILE A 83 -3.86 -9.09 0.63
C ILE A 83 -3.83 -9.08 2.17
N ALA A 84 -4.13 -7.94 2.81
CA ALA A 84 -4.18 -7.82 4.26
C ALA A 84 -5.31 -8.68 4.85
N LEU A 85 -6.50 -8.68 4.22
CA LEU A 85 -7.62 -9.54 4.63
C LEU A 85 -7.26 -11.02 4.47
N TRP A 86 -6.63 -11.39 3.35
CA TRP A 86 -6.19 -12.76 3.15
C TRP A 86 -5.13 -13.19 4.19
N GLY A 87 -4.13 -12.34 4.44
CA GLY A 87 -3.10 -12.56 5.47
C GLY A 87 -3.70 -12.68 6.88
N LEU A 88 -4.70 -11.86 7.20
CA LEU A 88 -5.45 -11.92 8.45
C LEU A 88 -6.15 -13.28 8.63
N VAL A 89 -6.87 -13.74 7.60
CA VAL A 89 -7.55 -15.06 7.62
C VAL A 89 -6.53 -16.18 7.82
N GLN A 90 -5.41 -16.17 7.08
CA GLN A 90 -4.37 -17.18 7.25
C GLN A 90 -3.71 -17.11 8.64
N GLY A 91 -3.58 -15.92 9.22
CA GLY A 91 -3.07 -15.71 10.57
C GLY A 91 -3.99 -16.31 11.64
N ILE A 92 -5.31 -16.12 11.50
CA ILE A 92 -6.32 -16.74 12.36
C ILE A 92 -6.26 -18.26 12.25
N VAL A 93 -6.24 -18.81 11.03
CA VAL A 93 -6.16 -20.26 10.80
C VAL A 93 -4.88 -20.86 11.38
N ALA A 94 -3.72 -20.22 11.17
CA ALA A 94 -2.44 -20.66 11.74
C ALA A 94 -2.46 -20.69 13.28
N THR A 95 -3.16 -19.73 13.88
CA THR A 95 -3.32 -19.61 15.33
C THR A 95 -4.25 -20.68 15.89
N ALA A 96 -5.42 -20.88 15.26
CA ALA A 96 -6.41 -21.88 15.66
C ALA A 96 -5.87 -23.31 15.58
N VAL A 97 -5.09 -23.62 14.54
CA VAL A 97 -4.55 -24.98 14.30
C VAL A 97 -3.16 -25.17 14.95
N ASN A 98 -2.66 -24.18 15.71
CA ASN A 98 -1.31 -24.19 16.32
C ASN A 98 -0.17 -24.46 15.31
N ARG A 99 -0.33 -24.09 14.03
CA ARG A 99 0.64 -24.30 12.95
C ARG A 99 1.41 -23.02 12.63
N GLY A 100 2.32 -22.67 13.52
CA GLY A 100 3.08 -21.41 13.43
C GLY A 100 2.39 -20.25 14.14
N ARG A 101 1.79 -20.51 15.31
CA ARG A 101 0.99 -19.56 16.10
C ARG A 101 1.64 -18.18 16.27
N ALA A 102 2.93 -18.12 16.61
CA ALA A 102 3.63 -16.84 16.79
C ALA A 102 3.61 -15.99 15.51
N TRP A 103 3.84 -16.62 14.36
CA TRP A 103 3.77 -15.96 13.05
C TRP A 103 2.34 -15.58 12.67
N GLY A 104 1.36 -16.43 12.98
CA GLY A 104 -0.06 -16.12 12.78
C GLY A 104 -0.53 -14.91 13.58
N ILE A 105 -0.11 -14.80 14.85
CA ILE A 105 -0.39 -13.63 15.69
C ILE A 105 0.27 -12.37 15.11
N ALA A 106 1.54 -12.45 14.71
CA ALA A 106 2.22 -11.32 14.08
C ALA A 106 1.50 -10.88 12.79
N ALA A 107 1.04 -11.82 11.97
CA ALA A 107 0.27 -11.54 10.76
C ALA A 107 -1.04 -10.80 11.05
N ILE A 108 -1.76 -11.21 12.10
CA ILE A 108 -2.99 -10.56 12.57
C ILE A 108 -2.69 -9.13 13.00
N VAL A 109 -1.69 -8.93 13.86
CA VAL A 109 -1.31 -7.60 14.37
C VAL A 109 -0.94 -6.66 13.22
N ILE A 110 -0.11 -7.12 12.27
CA ILE A 110 0.29 -6.32 11.12
C ILE A 110 -0.90 -6.00 10.22
N ALA A 111 -1.76 -6.98 9.92
CA ALA A 111 -2.93 -6.74 9.08
C ALA A 111 -3.92 -5.76 9.72
N SER A 112 -4.07 -5.77 11.04
CA SER A 112 -4.95 -4.85 11.77
C SER A 112 -4.37 -3.44 11.89
N ILE A 113 -3.10 -3.31 12.28
CA ILE A 113 -2.47 -2.00 12.53
C ILE A 113 -2.03 -1.34 11.21
N GLY A 114 -1.76 -2.13 10.17
CA GLY A 114 -1.31 -1.64 8.87
C GLY A 114 -2.21 -0.55 8.27
N TRP A 115 -3.52 -0.65 8.46
CA TRP A 115 -4.48 0.39 8.04
C TRP A 115 -4.21 1.74 8.67
N MET A 116 -3.95 1.78 9.98
CA MET A 116 -3.67 3.03 10.70
C MET A 116 -2.33 3.62 10.27
N ILE A 117 -1.32 2.76 10.05
CA ILE A 117 -0.01 3.20 9.55
C ILE A 117 -0.15 3.83 8.18
N LEU A 118 -0.86 3.19 7.25
CA LEU A 118 -1.05 3.73 5.89
C LEU A 118 -1.92 4.99 5.88
N LEU A 119 -2.96 5.07 6.72
CA LEU A 119 -3.76 6.28 6.86
C LEU A 119 -2.95 7.46 7.38
N ALA A 120 -2.07 7.24 8.35
CA ALA A 120 -1.18 8.28 8.87
C ALA A 120 -0.11 8.68 7.85
N PHE A 121 0.44 7.71 7.11
CA PHE A 121 1.46 7.92 6.08
C PHE A 121 0.92 8.63 4.83
N MET A 122 -0.34 8.39 4.46
CA MET A 122 -0.91 8.83 3.19
C MET A 122 -0.84 10.35 2.96
N PRO A 123 -1.28 11.23 3.88
CA PRO A 123 -1.21 12.67 3.67
C PRO A 123 0.21 13.15 3.38
N GLU A 124 1.19 12.69 4.15
CA GLU A 124 2.60 13.06 3.98
C GLU A 124 3.16 12.55 2.65
N ALA A 125 2.84 11.32 2.26
CA ALA A 125 3.31 10.74 1.00
C ALA A 125 2.71 11.45 -0.23
N LEU A 126 1.42 11.79 -0.18
CA LEU A 126 0.76 12.54 -1.24
C LEU A 126 1.32 13.97 -1.33
N LEU A 127 1.52 14.64 -0.18
CA LEU A 127 2.12 15.97 -0.11
C LEU A 127 3.58 15.98 -0.54
N ALA A 128 4.38 14.99 -0.13
CA ALA A 128 5.77 14.86 -0.53
C ALA A 128 5.90 14.63 -2.05
N GLY A 129 4.98 13.87 -2.64
CA GLY A 129 4.88 13.76 -4.09
C GLY A 129 4.55 15.10 -4.75
N LEU A 130 3.59 15.83 -4.19
CA LEU A 130 3.16 17.16 -4.65
C LEU A 130 4.29 18.21 -4.59
N ILE A 131 4.98 18.29 -3.46
CA ILE A 131 5.96 19.33 -3.11
C ILE A 131 7.39 18.93 -3.51
N GLY A 132 7.74 17.66 -3.45
CA GLY A 132 9.08 17.16 -3.79
C GLY A 132 9.47 17.31 -5.27
N ASN A 133 8.52 17.76 -6.10
CA ASN A 133 8.77 18.17 -7.49
C ASN A 133 8.95 19.68 -7.68
N VAL A 134 8.75 20.50 -6.64
CA VAL A 134 9.11 21.93 -6.64
C VAL A 134 10.65 21.98 -6.57
N PRO A 135 11.35 22.42 -7.63
CA PRO A 135 12.77 22.67 -7.50
C PRO A 135 12.95 23.71 -6.40
N PHE A 136 13.90 23.46 -5.50
CA PHE A 136 14.26 24.37 -4.41
C PHE A 136 14.12 25.82 -4.86
N VAL A 137 13.30 26.60 -4.14
CA VAL A 137 13.35 28.06 -4.22
C VAL A 137 14.76 28.43 -3.75
N GLY A 138 15.63 28.66 -4.72
CA GLY A 138 16.98 29.19 -4.61
C GLY A 138 17.14 30.25 -5.68
#